data_AF-A0A435YM36-F1
#
_entry.id   AF-A0A435YM36-F1
#
_cell.length_a   1.000
_cell.length_b   1.000
_cell.length_c   1.000
_cell.angle_alpha   90.00
_cell.angle_beta   90.00
_cell.angle_gamma   90.00
#
_symmetry.space_group_name_H-M   'P 1'
#
loop_
_entity.id
_entity.type
_entity.pdbx_description
1 polymer ?
#
loop_
_entity_poly.entity_id
_entity_poly.type
_entity_poly.pdbx_seq_one_letter_code
_entity_poly.pdbx_strand_id
1 'polypeptide(L)'
;PGNHWKLTQDPDEAAPTAYGAVNSWWNDDPTSSTGQSRLRNMAKYFQPRPIDAPALPAGNGPSYSCSTNPITPLTDVSVTDGLTAIKAAIDLMQPDGGTNVPEGMAWGWRVVSSGEPFTQGRPETERGNDKVVIVLTDGANTYYTPSSLGYSDPASSKSTYASYGYLNPGYNGTSVGRLFLGTSSTVGQFDYSNGNYTNALNQQMATLCNNAKAANIMVMTVALDLSTTNTADKQAIDALKSCSSDSRFRKDPTDASKPAKLFWNATGATLSNDFKEIGNELSNLRVVG
;
A
#
# COMPACT_ATOMS: atom_id res chain seq x y z
N PRO A 1 -14.70 16.27 7.09
CA PRO A 1 -15.76 17.09 7.71
C PRO A 1 -16.38 16.30 8.85
N GLY A 2 -16.11 16.72 10.07
CA GLY A 2 -16.43 16.04 11.30
C GLY A 2 -17.79 16.41 11.86
N ASN A 3 -18.32 15.54 12.69
CA ASN A 3 -19.52 15.74 13.49
C ASN A 3 -19.38 16.98 14.37
N HIS A 4 -20.50 17.57 14.74
CA HIS A 4 -20.57 18.55 15.82
C HIS A 4 -21.10 17.83 17.07
N TRP A 5 -20.35 17.87 18.15
CA TRP A 5 -20.61 17.29 19.47
C TRP A 5 -20.62 18.42 20.52
N LYS A 6 -21.20 18.19 21.70
CA LYS A 6 -21.22 19.20 22.77
C LYS A 6 -19.84 19.46 23.37
N LEU A 7 -19.48 20.73 23.52
CA LEU A 7 -18.26 21.20 24.17
C LEU A 7 -18.48 21.51 25.65
N THR A 8 -19.71 21.82 26.05
CA THR A 8 -20.08 22.24 27.41
C THR A 8 -21.27 21.46 27.95
N GLN A 9 -21.63 21.72 29.20
CA GLN A 9 -22.88 21.23 29.80
C GLN A 9 -24.02 22.26 29.70
N ASP A 10 -23.85 23.30 28.89
CA ASP A 10 -24.88 24.33 28.69
C ASP A 10 -26.14 23.68 28.09
N PRO A 11 -27.31 23.81 28.74
CA PRO A 11 -28.56 23.28 28.20
C PRO A 11 -28.98 23.94 26.88
N ASP A 12 -28.50 25.16 26.60
CA ASP A 12 -28.80 25.91 25.39
C ASP A 12 -27.81 25.62 24.24
N GLU A 13 -26.76 24.82 24.49
CA GLU A 13 -25.85 24.37 23.44
C GLU A 13 -26.56 23.47 22.43
N ALA A 14 -26.39 23.77 21.14
CA ALA A 14 -27.03 23.06 20.05
C ALA A 14 -26.75 21.54 20.10
N ALA A 15 -27.76 20.75 19.77
CA ALA A 15 -27.65 19.29 19.75
C ALA A 15 -26.56 18.82 18.76
N PRO A 16 -25.90 17.69 19.05
CA PRO A 16 -24.92 17.12 18.15
C PRO A 16 -25.48 16.90 16.74
N THR A 17 -24.69 17.22 15.71
CA THR A 17 -25.02 16.99 14.29
C THR A 17 -23.97 16.06 13.69
N ALA A 18 -24.38 14.86 13.29
CA ALA A 18 -23.49 13.90 12.65
C ALA A 18 -23.46 14.10 11.13
N TYR A 19 -22.25 14.07 10.56
CA TYR A 19 -22.01 14.02 9.14
C TYR A 19 -21.43 12.64 8.81
N GLY A 20 -21.98 11.95 7.81
CA GLY A 20 -21.52 10.63 7.40
C GLY A 20 -20.19 10.65 6.66
N ALA A 21 -19.17 11.35 7.16
CA ALA A 21 -17.85 11.43 6.56
C ALA A 21 -16.91 10.36 7.15
N VAL A 22 -15.97 9.90 6.33
CA VAL A 22 -14.94 8.93 6.74
C VAL A 22 -14.13 9.52 7.90
N ASN A 23 -13.91 8.72 8.95
CA ASN A 23 -13.13 9.10 10.11
C ASN A 23 -13.56 10.44 10.73
N SER A 24 -14.85 10.57 11.00
CA SER A 24 -15.43 11.71 11.71
C SER A 24 -15.34 11.49 13.21
N TRP A 25 -14.32 12.10 13.85
CA TRP A 25 -13.95 11.76 15.23
C TRP A 25 -13.83 12.95 16.20
N TRP A 26 -13.92 14.17 15.68
CA TRP A 26 -13.83 15.40 16.47
C TRP A 26 -14.72 16.49 15.90
N ASN A 27 -14.96 17.52 16.70
CA ASN A 27 -15.58 18.76 16.24
C ASN A 27 -14.68 19.45 15.23
N ASP A 28 -15.13 19.53 13.98
CA ASP A 28 -14.58 20.51 13.05
C ASP A 28 -15.14 21.91 13.38
N ASP A 29 -14.67 22.95 12.68
CA ASP A 29 -15.13 24.32 12.91
C ASP A 29 -16.65 24.46 12.68
N PRO A 30 -17.47 24.70 13.72
CA PRO A 30 -18.92 24.80 13.58
C PRO A 30 -19.35 26.05 12.79
N THR A 31 -18.50 27.08 12.74
CA THR A 31 -18.79 28.33 12.01
C THR A 31 -18.60 28.18 10.51
N SER A 32 -17.89 27.13 10.07
CA SER A 32 -17.65 26.87 8.65
C SER A 32 -18.88 26.25 7.98
N SER A 33 -19.31 26.84 6.87
CA SER A 33 -20.38 26.31 6.01
C SER A 33 -19.90 25.31 4.94
N THR A 34 -18.58 25.13 4.75
CA THR A 34 -18.04 24.23 3.72
C THR A 34 -17.28 23.04 4.30
N GLY A 35 -17.42 21.87 3.66
CA GLY A 35 -16.70 20.66 4.07
C GLY A 35 -15.18 20.75 3.89
N GLN A 36 -14.70 21.53 2.91
CA GLN A 36 -13.27 21.78 2.67
C GLN A 36 -12.62 22.57 3.81
N SER A 37 -13.23 23.68 4.24
CA SER A 37 -12.71 24.46 5.38
C SER A 37 -12.68 23.63 6.66
N ARG A 38 -13.72 22.81 6.89
CA ARG A 38 -13.78 21.86 8.02
C ARG A 38 -12.66 20.83 7.98
N LEU A 39 -12.44 20.18 6.82
CA LEU A 39 -11.38 19.18 6.64
C LEU A 39 -9.97 19.75 6.91
N ARG A 40 -9.71 20.99 6.52
CA ARG A 40 -8.41 21.67 6.70
C ARG A 40 -8.21 22.27 8.09
N ASN A 41 -9.26 22.28 8.93
CA ASN A 41 -9.16 22.90 10.23
C ASN A 41 -8.27 22.09 11.18
N MET A 42 -7.11 22.65 11.53
CA MET A 42 -6.18 22.06 12.49
C MET A 42 -6.50 22.43 13.95
N ALA A 43 -7.40 23.39 14.20
CA ALA A 43 -7.72 23.83 15.56
C ALA A 43 -8.22 22.67 16.43
N LYS A 44 -8.87 21.66 15.86
CA LYS A 44 -9.34 20.46 16.56
C LYS A 44 -8.25 19.69 17.31
N TYR A 45 -6.99 19.78 16.88
CA TYR A 45 -5.87 19.14 17.57
C TYR A 45 -5.41 19.89 18.83
N PHE A 46 -5.95 21.08 19.08
CA PHE A 46 -5.62 21.95 20.21
C PHE A 46 -6.82 22.22 21.13
N GLN A 47 -8.00 21.66 20.82
CA GLN A 47 -9.21 21.82 21.62
C GLN A 47 -9.38 20.65 22.60
N PRO A 48 -10.06 20.84 23.74
CA PRO A 48 -10.50 19.74 24.60
C PRO A 48 -11.49 18.81 23.89
N ARG A 49 -11.53 17.54 24.33
CA ARG A 49 -12.48 16.55 23.77
C ARG A 49 -13.92 16.94 24.09
N PRO A 50 -14.85 16.86 23.12
CA PRO A 50 -16.27 17.04 23.40
C PRO A 50 -16.77 16.05 24.44
N ILE A 51 -17.67 16.50 25.33
CA ILE A 51 -18.11 15.72 26.51
C ILE A 51 -18.86 14.44 26.12
N ASP A 52 -19.63 14.49 25.03
CA ASP A 52 -20.45 13.39 24.53
C ASP A 52 -19.83 12.71 23.29
N ALA A 53 -18.59 13.02 22.94
CA ALA A 53 -17.93 12.33 21.83
C ALA A 53 -17.71 10.85 22.18
N PRO A 54 -18.09 9.90 21.30
CA PRO A 54 -17.91 8.49 21.57
C PRO A 54 -16.43 8.15 21.75
N ALA A 55 -16.13 7.24 22.67
CA ALA A 55 -14.82 6.62 22.72
C ALA A 55 -14.57 5.86 21.41
N LEU A 56 -13.45 6.15 20.76
CA LEU A 56 -13.12 5.56 19.48
C LEU A 56 -12.38 4.23 19.68
N PRO A 57 -12.72 3.18 18.92
CA PRO A 57 -11.91 1.96 18.88
C PRO A 57 -10.48 2.26 18.39
N ALA A 58 -9.55 1.36 18.68
CA ALA A 58 -8.20 1.40 18.10
C ALA A 58 -8.28 1.48 16.56
N GLY A 59 -7.37 2.26 15.94
CA GLY A 59 -7.38 2.47 14.49
C GLY A 59 -8.46 3.45 13.99
N ASN A 60 -9.07 4.23 14.88
CA ASN A 60 -9.91 5.39 14.55
C ASN A 60 -9.29 6.69 15.06
N GLY A 61 -9.85 7.82 14.65
CA GLY A 61 -9.44 9.11 15.16
C GLY A 61 -8.21 9.66 14.44
N PRO A 62 -7.28 10.33 15.13
CA PRO A 62 -6.05 10.81 14.51
C PRO A 62 -5.17 9.66 13.99
N SER A 63 -5.35 8.44 14.51
CA SER A 63 -4.65 7.23 14.10
C SER A 63 -5.48 6.36 13.15
N TYR A 64 -6.45 6.93 12.44
CA TYR A 64 -7.31 6.16 11.55
C TYR A 64 -6.51 5.41 10.49
N SER A 65 -6.77 4.10 10.36
CA SER A 65 -6.04 3.20 9.46
C SER A 65 -4.53 3.07 9.76
N CYS A 66 -4.06 3.57 10.91
CA CYS A 66 -2.70 3.36 11.42
C CYS A 66 -2.69 2.12 12.35
N SER A 67 -3.10 0.98 11.80
CA SER A 67 -3.22 -0.32 12.50
C SER A 67 -2.04 -1.26 12.22
N THR A 68 -1.13 -0.87 11.32
CA THR A 68 -0.01 -1.71 10.88
C THR A 68 1.12 -1.79 11.89
N ASN A 69 1.68 -2.99 12.08
CA ASN A 69 2.92 -3.17 12.83
C ASN A 69 4.10 -2.45 12.13
N PRO A 70 5.09 -1.94 12.89
CA PRO A 70 6.31 -1.41 12.31
C PRO A 70 7.02 -2.44 11.43
N ILE A 71 7.65 -1.98 10.34
CA ILE A 71 8.49 -2.82 9.50
C ILE A 71 9.70 -3.29 10.30
N THR A 72 9.92 -4.60 10.37
CA THR A 72 11.15 -5.16 10.93
C THR A 72 12.32 -4.83 10.03
N PRO A 73 13.37 -4.14 10.52
CA PRO A 73 14.57 -3.86 9.74
C PRO A 73 15.24 -5.14 9.22
N LEU A 74 16.12 -5.01 8.22
CA LEU A 74 16.86 -6.15 7.67
C LEU A 74 17.65 -6.85 8.79
N THR A 75 17.36 -8.13 8.99
CA THR A 75 17.83 -8.93 10.13
C THR A 75 18.55 -10.18 9.63
N ASP A 76 19.69 -10.51 10.25
CA ASP A 76 20.43 -11.71 9.92
C ASP A 76 19.73 -12.95 10.49
N VAL A 77 19.13 -13.73 9.59
CA VAL A 77 18.40 -14.97 9.92
C VAL A 77 19.31 -16.21 10.00
N SER A 78 20.62 -16.07 9.77
CA SER A 78 21.59 -17.15 10.04
C SER A 78 21.84 -17.35 11.53
N VAL A 79 21.51 -16.34 12.34
CA VAL A 79 21.56 -16.37 13.79
C VAL A 79 20.17 -16.70 14.35
N THR A 80 20.12 -17.59 15.35
CA THR A 80 18.87 -18.08 15.97
C THR A 80 17.95 -16.96 16.44
N ASP A 81 18.50 -15.91 17.06
CA ASP A 81 17.73 -14.77 17.56
C ASP A 81 17.10 -13.98 16.43
N GLY A 82 17.85 -13.73 15.34
CA GLY A 82 17.34 -13.03 14.17
C GLY A 82 16.24 -13.81 13.46
N LEU A 83 16.42 -15.13 13.31
CA LEU A 83 15.37 -16.01 12.78
C LEU A 83 14.10 -16.00 13.65
N THR A 84 14.27 -16.03 14.97
CA THR A 84 13.15 -15.99 15.93
C THR A 84 12.41 -14.66 15.85
N ALA A 85 13.13 -13.54 15.76
CA ALA A 85 12.55 -12.20 15.61
C ALA A 85 11.72 -12.06 14.33
N ILE A 86 12.23 -12.55 13.20
CA ILE A 86 11.49 -12.53 11.93
C ILE A 86 10.23 -13.40 11.98
N LYS A 87 10.32 -14.62 12.54
CA LYS A 87 9.13 -15.48 12.69
C LYS A 87 8.05 -14.84 13.57
N ALA A 88 8.44 -14.26 14.70
CA ALA A 88 7.51 -13.55 15.57
C ALA A 88 6.83 -12.36 14.86
N ALA A 89 7.58 -11.60 14.05
CA ALA A 89 7.02 -10.51 13.26
C ALA A 89 6.01 -11.01 12.20
N ILE A 90 6.30 -12.14 11.54
CA ILE A 90 5.38 -12.79 10.59
C ILE A 90 4.09 -13.24 11.29
N ASP A 91 4.19 -13.88 12.46
CA ASP A 91 3.03 -14.37 13.23
C ASP A 91 2.12 -13.23 13.71
N LEU A 92 2.65 -12.01 13.85
CA LEU A 92 1.91 -10.81 14.25
C LEU A 92 1.23 -10.09 13.08
N MET A 93 1.48 -10.47 11.83
CA MET A 93 0.83 -9.83 10.69
C MET A 93 -0.68 -10.13 10.69
N GLN A 94 -1.49 -9.09 10.50
CA GLN A 94 -2.93 -9.18 10.35
C GLN A 94 -3.35 -8.44 9.08
N PRO A 95 -4.13 -9.06 8.17
CA PRO A 95 -4.64 -8.36 7.01
C PRO A 95 -5.73 -7.37 7.43
N ASP A 96 -5.61 -6.11 7.00
CA ASP A 96 -6.58 -5.04 7.28
C ASP A 96 -6.54 -3.99 6.17
N GLY A 97 -7.69 -3.37 5.89
CA GLY A 97 -7.79 -2.27 4.92
C GLY A 97 -7.69 -2.67 3.44
N GLY A 98 -7.12 -1.76 2.64
CA GLY A 98 -7.01 -1.88 1.18
C GLY A 98 -5.67 -2.45 0.70
N THR A 99 -5.58 -2.69 -0.60
CA THR A 99 -4.44 -3.32 -1.25
C THR A 99 -3.61 -2.28 -2.00
N ASN A 100 -2.50 -1.84 -1.43
CA ASN A 100 -1.57 -0.91 -2.06
C ASN A 100 -0.20 -1.56 -2.26
N VAL A 101 -0.14 -2.49 -3.23
CA VAL A 101 1.07 -3.23 -3.57
C VAL A 101 2.26 -2.34 -3.92
N PRO A 102 2.13 -1.23 -4.70
CA PRO A 102 3.29 -0.39 -5.00
C PRO A 102 3.91 0.21 -3.73
N GLU A 103 3.13 0.65 -2.74
CA GLU A 103 3.70 1.18 -1.50
C GLU A 103 4.42 0.09 -0.69
N GLY A 104 3.81 -1.10 -0.57
CA GLY A 104 4.45 -2.24 0.09
C GLY A 104 5.78 -2.63 -0.56
N MET A 105 5.81 -2.70 -1.90
CA MET A 105 7.03 -2.97 -2.66
C MET A 105 8.07 -1.85 -2.49
N ALA A 106 7.65 -0.58 -2.45
CA ALA A 106 8.57 0.54 -2.28
C ALA A 106 9.21 0.52 -0.89
N TRP A 107 8.49 0.13 0.16
CA TRP A 107 9.06 -0.08 1.49
C TRP A 107 9.96 -1.31 1.55
N GLY A 108 9.57 -2.43 0.93
CA GLY A 108 10.43 -3.61 0.82
C GLY A 108 11.75 -3.29 0.13
N TRP A 109 11.71 -2.51 -0.95
CA TRP A 109 12.92 -2.02 -1.62
C TRP A 109 13.76 -1.13 -0.69
N ARG A 110 13.16 -0.19 0.06
CA ARG A 110 13.90 0.63 1.03
C ARG A 110 14.63 -0.21 2.08
N VAL A 111 14.01 -1.27 2.60
CA VAL A 111 14.62 -2.15 3.62
C VAL A 111 15.85 -2.90 3.09
N VAL A 112 15.81 -3.37 1.85
CA VAL A 112 16.97 -4.08 1.25
C VAL A 112 18.04 -3.12 0.71
N SER A 113 17.74 -1.82 0.62
CA SER A 113 18.68 -0.77 0.20
C SER A 113 19.58 -0.32 1.36
N SER A 114 20.69 0.39 1.09
CA SER A 114 21.58 0.88 2.16
C SER A 114 21.22 2.26 2.70
N GLY A 115 20.27 2.95 2.08
CA GLY A 115 19.88 4.32 2.45
C GLY A 115 18.95 4.40 3.66
N GLU A 116 18.88 5.58 4.28
CA GLU A 116 17.88 5.86 5.31
C GLU A 116 16.44 5.67 4.77
N PRO A 117 15.47 5.24 5.63
CA PRO A 117 15.59 5.08 7.08
C PRO A 117 16.11 3.70 7.55
N PHE A 118 16.34 2.74 6.64
CA PHE A 118 16.82 1.39 6.97
C PHE A 118 18.25 1.20 6.44
N THR A 119 19.25 1.54 7.26
CA THR A 119 20.66 1.53 6.86
C THR A 119 21.35 0.17 7.00
N GLN A 120 20.60 -0.90 7.26
CA GLN A 120 21.13 -2.25 7.47
C GLN A 120 21.52 -2.95 6.16
N GLY A 121 20.95 -2.52 5.03
CA GLY A 121 21.33 -3.05 3.73
C GLY A 121 22.77 -2.69 3.39
N ARG A 122 23.52 -3.66 2.86
CA ARG A 122 24.85 -3.42 2.29
C ARG A 122 24.77 -2.47 1.08
N PRO A 123 25.83 -1.72 0.73
CA PRO A 123 25.82 -0.83 -0.43
C PRO A 123 25.40 -1.54 -1.73
N GLU A 124 24.70 -0.84 -2.63
CA GLU A 124 24.24 -1.39 -3.92
C GLU A 124 25.39 -1.79 -4.85
N THR A 125 26.60 -1.26 -4.61
CA THR A 125 27.81 -1.61 -5.38
C THR A 125 28.54 -2.85 -4.84
N GLU A 126 28.11 -3.42 -3.72
CA GLU A 126 28.78 -4.57 -3.13
C GLU A 126 28.55 -5.84 -3.95
N ARG A 127 29.64 -6.46 -4.41
CA ARG A 127 29.58 -7.71 -5.18
C ARG A 127 29.27 -8.88 -4.26
N GLY A 128 28.51 -9.84 -4.76
CA GLY A 128 28.08 -11.01 -3.97
C GLY A 128 26.93 -10.72 -3.00
N ASN A 129 26.28 -9.56 -3.12
CA ASN A 129 25.11 -9.19 -2.33
C ASN A 129 23.89 -9.02 -3.24
N ASP A 130 23.07 -10.06 -3.36
CA ASP A 130 21.81 -9.99 -4.10
C ASP A 130 20.71 -9.38 -3.22
N LYS A 131 20.13 -8.28 -3.70
CA LYS A 131 18.97 -7.63 -3.09
C LYS A 131 17.71 -8.14 -3.76
N VAL A 132 16.85 -8.77 -2.98
CA VAL A 132 15.64 -9.44 -3.48
C VAL A 132 14.41 -8.87 -2.79
N VAL A 133 13.39 -8.52 -3.56
CA VAL A 133 12.06 -8.17 -3.07
C VAL A 133 11.07 -9.19 -3.60
N ILE A 134 10.36 -9.86 -2.69
CA ILE A 134 9.33 -10.84 -3.02
C ILE A 134 7.96 -10.21 -2.71
N VAL A 135 7.11 -10.09 -3.72
CA VAL A 135 5.76 -9.52 -3.61
C VAL A 135 4.75 -10.65 -3.69
N LEU A 136 3.96 -10.87 -2.64
CA LEU A 136 2.81 -11.78 -2.63
C LEU A 136 1.52 -10.95 -2.59
N THR A 137 0.59 -11.20 -3.51
CA THR A 137 -0.65 -10.41 -3.61
C THR A 137 -1.76 -11.16 -4.35
N ASP A 138 -3.01 -10.82 -4.04
CA ASP A 138 -4.21 -11.13 -4.82
C ASP A 138 -4.34 -10.25 -6.09
N GLY A 139 -3.34 -9.43 -6.41
CA GLY A 139 -3.22 -8.71 -7.67
C GLY A 139 -4.16 -7.52 -7.85
N ALA A 140 -5.08 -7.26 -6.91
CA ALA A 140 -6.07 -6.20 -7.02
C ALA A 140 -5.65 -4.96 -6.24
N ASN A 141 -4.94 -4.02 -6.88
CA ASN A 141 -4.65 -2.72 -6.23
C ASN A 141 -5.94 -1.92 -6.00
N THR A 142 -6.12 -1.37 -4.81
CA THR A 142 -7.31 -0.61 -4.42
C THR A 142 -7.00 0.77 -3.86
N TYR A 143 -7.86 1.71 -4.22
CA TYR A 143 -7.99 3.04 -3.64
C TYR A 143 -9.47 3.37 -3.62
N TYR A 144 -9.95 4.12 -2.63
CA TYR A 144 -11.38 4.23 -2.39
C TYR A 144 -11.89 5.66 -2.45
N THR A 145 -13.01 5.85 -3.14
CA THR A 145 -13.89 7.00 -2.89
C THR A 145 -14.57 6.84 -1.52
N PRO A 146 -14.90 7.94 -0.81
CA PRO A 146 -15.71 7.84 0.41
C PRO A 146 -17.02 7.07 0.20
N SER A 147 -17.71 7.32 -0.92
CA SER A 147 -18.97 6.68 -1.27
C SER A 147 -18.87 5.17 -1.46
N SER A 148 -17.75 4.67 -2.02
CA SER A 148 -17.55 3.22 -2.16
C SER A 148 -17.43 2.49 -0.82
N LEU A 149 -17.18 3.23 0.26
CA LEU A 149 -17.12 2.72 1.63
C LEU A 149 -18.39 3.08 2.43
N GLY A 150 -19.44 3.58 1.77
CA GLY A 150 -20.70 3.96 2.41
C GLY A 150 -20.69 5.34 3.08
N TYR A 151 -19.68 6.18 2.83
CA TYR A 151 -19.57 7.52 3.41
C TYR A 151 -19.87 8.62 2.39
N SER A 152 -20.42 9.73 2.88
CA SER A 152 -20.49 10.98 2.13
C SER A 152 -19.11 11.59 1.89
N ASP A 153 -18.98 12.42 0.87
CA ASP A 153 -17.80 13.24 0.58
C ASP A 153 -18.11 14.75 0.62
N PRO A 154 -18.40 15.34 1.80
CA PRO A 154 -18.80 16.74 1.88
C PRO A 154 -17.66 17.72 1.59
N ALA A 155 -16.41 17.25 1.64
CA ALA A 155 -15.26 18.02 1.22
C ALA A 155 -15.03 17.91 -0.30
N SER A 156 -15.69 16.99 -1.01
CA SER A 156 -15.37 16.70 -2.41
C SER A 156 -13.89 16.28 -2.55
N SER A 157 -13.35 15.56 -1.58
CA SER A 157 -11.95 15.09 -1.56
C SER A 157 -11.68 13.98 -2.58
N LYS A 158 -12.75 13.37 -3.12
CA LYS A 158 -12.76 12.31 -4.14
C LYS A 158 -12.15 10.98 -3.73
N SER A 159 -11.36 10.94 -2.66
CA SER A 159 -10.84 9.71 -2.07
C SER A 159 -10.89 9.77 -0.55
N THR A 160 -10.69 8.62 0.08
CA THR A 160 -10.18 8.58 1.45
C THR A 160 -8.74 9.09 1.49
N TYR A 161 -8.24 9.43 2.68
CA TYR A 161 -6.83 9.77 2.84
C TYR A 161 -6.02 8.47 2.92
N ALA A 162 -5.07 8.29 2.01
CA ALA A 162 -4.18 7.13 1.98
C ALA A 162 -2.79 7.56 1.48
N SER A 163 -1.96 6.63 1.01
CA SER A 163 -0.55 6.83 0.59
C SER A 163 -0.33 8.00 -0.38
N TYR A 164 -1.27 8.25 -1.30
CA TYR A 164 -1.20 9.36 -2.26
C TYR A 164 -1.91 10.64 -1.77
N GLY A 165 -2.44 10.65 -0.55
CA GLY A 165 -3.23 11.74 0.02
C GLY A 165 -4.64 11.81 -0.56
N TYR A 166 -5.34 12.92 -0.33
CA TYR A 166 -6.60 13.18 -1.04
C TYR A 166 -6.31 13.48 -2.52
N LEU A 167 -7.22 13.06 -3.41
CA LEU A 167 -7.10 13.35 -4.83
C LEU A 167 -7.64 14.74 -5.21
N ASN A 168 -8.39 15.37 -4.31
CA ASN A 168 -8.79 16.77 -4.42
C ASN A 168 -8.68 17.49 -3.06
N PRO A 169 -8.07 18.69 -2.97
CA PRO A 169 -7.42 19.45 -4.04
C PRO A 169 -6.24 18.70 -4.67
N GLY A 170 -5.89 19.05 -5.91
CA GLY A 170 -4.75 18.45 -6.58
C GLY A 170 -3.43 18.74 -5.87
N TYR A 171 -2.40 17.98 -6.24
CA TYR A 171 -1.11 18.03 -5.57
C TYR A 171 -0.37 19.34 -5.89
N ASN A 172 0.23 19.96 -4.87
CA ASN A 172 1.13 21.12 -4.98
C ASN A 172 0.55 22.29 -5.82
N GLY A 173 -0.73 22.62 -5.61
CA GLY A 173 -1.41 23.70 -6.33
C GLY A 173 -1.88 23.36 -7.74
N THR A 174 -1.67 22.12 -8.21
CA THR A 174 -2.23 21.64 -9.47
C THR A 174 -3.69 21.21 -9.31
N SER A 175 -4.34 20.90 -10.43
CA SER A 175 -5.67 20.28 -10.46
C SER A 175 -5.64 18.74 -10.41
N VAL A 176 -4.45 18.12 -10.36
CA VAL A 176 -4.26 16.67 -10.52
C VAL A 176 -3.84 16.05 -9.20
N GLY A 177 -4.59 15.06 -8.73
CA GLY A 177 -4.24 14.28 -7.52
C GLY A 177 -2.94 13.50 -7.69
N ARG A 178 -2.19 13.29 -6.59
CA ARG A 178 -0.85 12.68 -6.64
C ARG A 178 -0.83 11.31 -7.32
N LEU A 179 -1.88 10.51 -7.13
CA LEU A 179 -1.99 9.17 -7.72
C LEU A 179 -1.93 9.18 -9.26
N PHE A 180 -2.42 10.25 -9.88
CA PHE A 180 -2.50 10.39 -11.34
C PHE A 180 -1.26 11.06 -11.96
N LEU A 181 -0.25 11.40 -11.17
CA LEU A 181 0.98 11.99 -11.68
C LEU A 181 1.85 10.89 -12.31
N GLY A 182 2.38 11.17 -13.50
CA GLY A 182 3.25 10.23 -14.22
C GLY A 182 2.53 9.03 -14.84
N THR A 183 1.19 8.97 -14.76
CA THR A 183 0.40 7.97 -15.47
C THR A 183 0.21 8.36 -16.93
N SER A 184 -0.03 7.37 -17.79
CA SER A 184 -0.34 7.57 -19.20
C SER A 184 -1.71 8.22 -19.40
N SER A 185 -2.00 8.63 -20.64
CA SER A 185 -3.28 9.23 -21.03
C SER A 185 -4.49 8.29 -20.92
N THR A 186 -4.28 7.00 -20.65
CA THR A 186 -5.39 6.06 -20.41
C THR A 186 -5.95 6.15 -19.00
N VAL A 187 -5.23 6.80 -18.08
CA VAL A 187 -5.73 7.13 -16.73
C VAL A 187 -6.34 8.52 -16.77
N GLY A 188 -7.64 8.61 -16.53
CA GLY A 188 -8.37 9.89 -16.52
C GLY A 188 -8.01 10.70 -15.28
N GLN A 189 -7.32 11.83 -15.44
CA GLN A 189 -6.88 12.67 -14.31
C GLN A 189 -8.03 13.31 -13.50
N PHE A 190 -9.25 13.27 -14.03
CA PHE A 190 -10.49 13.75 -13.39
C PHE A 190 -11.57 12.66 -13.27
N ASP A 191 -11.23 11.41 -13.60
CA ASP A 191 -12.08 10.25 -13.35
C ASP A 191 -11.81 9.72 -11.95
N TYR A 192 -12.75 9.95 -11.05
CA TYR A 192 -12.65 9.58 -9.65
C TYR A 192 -13.34 8.24 -9.33
N SER A 193 -13.44 7.34 -10.30
CA SER A 193 -13.92 5.97 -10.08
C SER A 193 -12.84 5.10 -9.44
N ASN A 194 -13.26 4.16 -8.58
CA ASN A 194 -12.33 3.19 -7.98
C ASN A 194 -11.58 2.37 -9.05
N GLY A 195 -12.21 2.07 -10.20
CA GLY A 195 -11.57 1.39 -11.32
C GLY A 195 -10.44 2.20 -11.95
N ASN A 196 -10.62 3.51 -12.14
CA ASN A 196 -9.54 4.37 -12.61
C ASN A 196 -8.41 4.51 -11.57
N TYR A 197 -8.73 4.46 -10.27
CA TYR A 197 -7.70 4.41 -9.23
C TYR A 197 -6.89 3.12 -9.27
N THR A 198 -7.53 1.96 -9.46
CA THR A 198 -6.84 0.68 -9.67
C THR A 198 -5.91 0.75 -10.89
N ASN A 199 -6.38 1.31 -12.01
CA ASN A 199 -5.56 1.50 -13.20
C ASN A 199 -4.34 2.40 -12.94
N ALA A 200 -4.53 3.51 -12.23
CA ALA A 200 -3.44 4.40 -11.84
C ALA A 200 -2.42 3.68 -10.94
N LEU A 201 -2.85 2.98 -9.90
CA LEU A 201 -1.98 2.20 -9.02
C LEU A 201 -1.22 1.10 -9.77
N ASN A 202 -1.86 0.44 -10.73
CA ASN A 202 -1.20 -0.56 -11.58
C ASN A 202 -0.08 0.06 -12.42
N GLN A 203 -0.26 1.28 -12.94
CA GLN A 203 0.81 1.99 -13.65
C GLN A 203 1.93 2.46 -12.70
N GLN A 204 1.59 2.90 -11.48
CA GLN A 204 2.59 3.21 -10.46
C GLN A 204 3.41 1.97 -10.09
N MET A 205 2.76 0.82 -9.93
CA MET A 205 3.43 -0.46 -9.67
C MET A 205 4.35 -0.85 -10.83
N ALA A 206 3.89 -0.77 -12.09
CA ALA A 206 4.73 -1.05 -13.25
C ALA A 206 5.99 -0.16 -13.28
N THR A 207 5.82 1.13 -13.01
CA THR A 207 6.93 2.10 -12.94
C THR A 207 7.91 1.72 -11.82
N LEU A 208 7.40 1.40 -10.63
CA LEU A 208 8.21 0.97 -9.49
C LEU A 208 9.00 -0.30 -9.79
N CYS A 209 8.37 -1.31 -10.42
CA CYS A 209 9.06 -2.55 -10.78
C CYS A 209 10.19 -2.31 -11.77
N ASN A 210 9.99 -1.43 -12.76
CA ASN A 210 11.03 -1.07 -13.71
C ASN A 210 12.19 -0.34 -13.03
N ASN A 211 11.89 0.59 -12.12
CA ASN A 211 12.90 1.31 -11.36
C ASN A 211 13.70 0.37 -10.44
N ALA A 212 13.03 -0.57 -9.75
CA ALA A 212 13.67 -1.54 -8.88
C ALA A 212 14.63 -2.44 -9.67
N LYS A 213 14.17 -2.97 -10.81
CA LYS A 213 15.01 -3.79 -11.71
C LYS A 213 16.20 -2.99 -12.25
N ALA A 214 16.00 -1.74 -12.65
CA ALA A 214 17.07 -0.86 -13.09
C ALA A 214 18.11 -0.56 -11.98
N ALA A 215 17.70 -0.62 -10.72
CA ALA A 215 18.57 -0.51 -9.55
C ALA A 215 19.17 -1.86 -9.11
N ASN A 216 19.15 -2.89 -9.96
CA ASN A 216 19.64 -4.24 -9.68
C ASN A 216 18.93 -4.97 -8.53
N ILE A 217 17.70 -4.58 -8.20
CA ILE A 217 16.85 -5.34 -7.29
C ILE A 217 16.19 -6.48 -8.05
N MET A 218 16.39 -7.71 -7.57
CA MET A 218 15.66 -8.86 -8.08
C MET A 218 14.23 -8.84 -7.54
N VAL A 219 13.28 -8.63 -8.43
CA VAL A 219 11.85 -8.62 -8.10
C VAL A 219 11.26 -10.00 -8.39
N MET A 220 10.73 -10.64 -7.37
CA MET A 220 9.95 -11.88 -7.47
C MET A 220 8.49 -11.58 -7.13
N THR A 221 7.55 -12.18 -7.86
CA THR A 221 6.12 -11.92 -7.64
C THR A 221 5.34 -13.23 -7.55
N VAL A 222 4.43 -13.31 -6.60
CA VAL A 222 3.53 -14.44 -6.40
C VAL A 222 2.10 -13.90 -6.41
N ALA A 223 1.32 -14.31 -7.41
CA ALA A 223 -0.12 -14.12 -7.43
C ALA A 223 -0.77 -15.20 -6.55
N LEU A 224 -1.76 -14.82 -5.73
CA LEU A 224 -2.48 -15.75 -4.86
C LEU A 224 -3.90 -15.97 -5.37
N ASP A 225 -4.21 -17.23 -5.71
CA ASP A 225 -5.53 -17.73 -6.11
C ASP A 225 -6.17 -16.97 -7.30
N LEU A 226 -5.36 -16.49 -8.25
CA LEU A 226 -5.85 -15.77 -9.44
C LEU A 226 -6.18 -16.71 -10.60
N SER A 227 -7.35 -16.47 -11.20
CA SER A 227 -7.83 -17.26 -12.33
C SER A 227 -7.38 -16.69 -13.67
N THR A 228 -6.79 -17.54 -14.51
CA THR A 228 -6.46 -17.16 -15.90
C THR A 228 -7.69 -16.99 -16.81
N THR A 229 -8.87 -17.44 -16.36
CA THR A 229 -10.13 -17.32 -17.11
C THR A 229 -10.93 -16.07 -16.74
N ASN A 230 -10.65 -15.45 -15.59
CA ASN A 230 -11.21 -14.15 -15.22
C ASN A 230 -10.36 -13.05 -15.88
N THR A 231 -11.01 -12.09 -16.53
CA THR A 231 -10.30 -11.03 -17.28
C THR A 231 -9.49 -10.11 -16.36
N ALA A 232 -10.00 -9.74 -15.19
CA ALA A 232 -9.30 -8.88 -14.24
C ALA A 232 -8.11 -9.62 -13.60
N ASP A 233 -8.33 -10.85 -13.15
CA ASP A 233 -7.28 -11.70 -12.59
C ASP A 233 -6.17 -11.95 -13.62
N LYS A 234 -6.54 -12.23 -14.87
CA LYS A 234 -5.57 -12.40 -15.96
C LYS A 234 -4.74 -11.12 -16.18
N GLN A 235 -5.35 -9.94 -16.13
CA GLN A 235 -4.61 -8.68 -16.22
C GLN A 235 -3.63 -8.52 -15.05
N ALA A 236 -4.04 -8.88 -13.84
CA ALA A 236 -3.16 -8.85 -12.67
C ALA A 236 -2.01 -9.86 -12.77
N ILE A 237 -2.28 -11.10 -13.21
CA ILE A 237 -1.27 -12.12 -13.50
C ILE A 237 -0.25 -11.59 -14.51
N ASP A 238 -0.72 -11.03 -15.63
CA ASP A 238 0.15 -10.52 -16.69
C ASP A 238 0.99 -9.33 -16.18
N ALA A 239 0.41 -8.45 -15.36
CA ALA A 239 1.12 -7.33 -14.72
C ALA A 239 2.19 -7.79 -13.73
N LEU A 240 1.88 -8.74 -12.86
CA LEU A 240 2.83 -9.33 -11.90
C LEU A 240 3.97 -10.04 -12.63
N LYS A 241 3.65 -10.84 -13.66
CA LYS A 241 4.65 -11.50 -14.50
C LYS A 241 5.57 -10.49 -15.19
N SER A 242 5.05 -9.37 -15.68
CA SER A 242 5.84 -8.28 -16.27
C SER A 242 6.72 -7.56 -15.24
N CYS A 243 6.18 -7.33 -14.04
CA CYS A 243 6.90 -6.74 -12.91
C CYS A 243 8.11 -7.59 -12.51
N SER A 244 7.95 -8.92 -12.48
CA SER A 244 9.01 -9.86 -12.08
C SER A 244 10.27 -9.79 -12.95
N SER A 245 11.40 -10.04 -12.30
CA SER A 245 12.69 -10.20 -12.93
C SER A 245 12.80 -11.53 -13.65
N ASP A 246 13.81 -11.62 -14.51
CA ASP A 246 14.16 -12.87 -15.17
C ASP A 246 15.09 -13.69 -14.27
N SER A 247 14.93 -15.01 -14.29
CA SER A 247 15.84 -15.93 -13.61
C SER A 247 17.23 -15.84 -14.23
N ARG A 248 18.25 -15.89 -13.37
CA ARG A 248 19.66 -15.93 -13.82
C ARG A 248 20.11 -17.36 -14.18
N PHE A 249 19.33 -18.38 -13.82
CA PHE A 249 19.74 -19.79 -13.95
C PHE A 249 18.73 -20.64 -14.73
N ARG A 250 17.43 -20.42 -14.52
CA ARG A 250 16.37 -21.20 -15.16
C ARG A 250 16.01 -20.63 -16.53
N LYS A 251 15.78 -21.54 -17.48
CA LYS A 251 15.20 -21.22 -18.78
C LYS A 251 13.68 -21.38 -18.73
N ASP A 252 12.97 -20.62 -19.56
CA ASP A 252 11.52 -20.73 -19.66
C ASP A 252 11.15 -22.15 -20.14
N PRO A 253 10.26 -22.87 -19.44
CA PRO A 253 9.88 -24.24 -19.80
C PRO A 253 9.21 -24.35 -21.19
N THR A 254 8.60 -23.26 -21.65
CA THR A 254 7.89 -23.18 -22.93
C THR A 254 8.75 -22.60 -24.06
N ASP A 255 9.85 -21.91 -23.71
CA ASP A 255 10.80 -21.34 -24.66
C ASP A 255 12.22 -21.29 -24.05
N ALA A 256 12.99 -22.36 -24.24
CA ALA A 256 14.32 -22.49 -23.65
C ALA A 256 15.34 -21.42 -24.10
N SER A 257 15.01 -20.61 -25.13
CA SER A 257 15.85 -19.48 -25.56
C SER A 257 15.79 -18.30 -24.59
N LYS A 258 14.76 -18.22 -23.76
CA LYS A 258 14.52 -17.13 -22.81
C LYS A 258 14.76 -17.57 -21.37
N PRO A 259 15.20 -16.67 -20.48
CA PRO A 259 15.18 -16.94 -19.06
C PRO A 259 13.73 -17.08 -18.56
N ALA A 260 13.52 -17.93 -17.55
CA ALA A 260 12.21 -18.05 -16.91
C ALA A 260 11.87 -16.76 -16.14
N LYS A 261 10.58 -16.39 -16.10
CA LYS A 261 10.12 -15.33 -15.19
C LYS A 261 10.14 -15.79 -13.73
N LEU A 262 10.54 -14.90 -12.82
CA LEU A 262 10.44 -15.09 -11.37
C LEU A 262 9.03 -14.77 -10.88
N PHE A 263 8.05 -15.43 -11.50
CA PHE A 263 6.63 -15.28 -11.25
C PHE A 263 6.00 -16.63 -10.99
N TRP A 264 5.13 -16.68 -9.97
CA TRP A 264 4.33 -17.84 -9.62
C TRP A 264 2.87 -17.44 -9.49
N ASN A 265 1.96 -18.22 -10.08
CA ASN A 265 0.53 -18.10 -9.84
C ASN A 265 0.11 -19.20 -8.86
N ALA A 266 0.27 -18.92 -7.58
CA ALA A 266 0.07 -19.86 -6.50
C ALA A 266 -1.42 -20.05 -6.22
N THR A 267 -1.78 -21.25 -5.76
CA THR A 267 -3.07 -21.52 -5.13
C THR A 267 -2.85 -21.88 -3.67
N GLY A 268 -3.91 -21.90 -2.86
CA GLY A 268 -3.84 -22.43 -1.49
C GLY A 268 -3.19 -23.83 -1.38
N ALA A 269 -3.29 -24.67 -2.42
CA ALA A 269 -2.67 -25.99 -2.47
C ALA A 269 -1.19 -26.00 -2.91
N THR A 270 -0.76 -25.02 -3.71
CA THR A 270 0.60 -25.00 -4.29
C THR A 270 1.55 -24.05 -3.57
N LEU A 271 1.04 -23.11 -2.77
CA LEU A 271 1.82 -22.02 -2.17
C LEU A 271 3.09 -22.51 -1.44
N SER A 272 2.99 -23.61 -0.69
CA SER A 272 4.15 -24.20 0.01
C SER A 272 5.24 -24.69 -0.96
N ASN A 273 4.84 -25.25 -2.10
CA ASN A 273 5.78 -25.69 -3.13
C ASN A 273 6.36 -24.49 -3.89
N ASP A 274 5.57 -23.47 -4.17
CA ASP A 274 6.03 -22.24 -4.82
C ASP A 274 7.10 -21.54 -3.96
N PHE A 275 6.95 -21.50 -2.63
CA PHE A 275 7.99 -20.99 -1.73
C PHE A 275 9.25 -21.85 -1.68
N LYS A 276 9.15 -23.18 -1.86
CA LYS A 276 10.33 -24.05 -2.02
C LYS A 276 11.07 -23.74 -3.32
N GLU A 277 10.35 -23.51 -4.41
CA GLU A 277 10.96 -23.11 -5.68
C GLU A 277 11.68 -21.77 -5.58
N ILE A 278 11.08 -20.78 -4.91
CA ILE A 278 11.72 -19.50 -4.59
C ILE A 278 13.00 -19.74 -3.77
N GLY A 279 12.95 -20.58 -2.74
CA GLY A 279 14.13 -20.96 -1.95
C GLY A 279 15.24 -21.59 -2.79
N ASN A 280 14.89 -22.46 -3.74
CA ASN A 280 15.84 -23.07 -4.66
C ASN A 280 16.46 -22.05 -5.62
N GLU A 281 15.66 -21.12 -6.15
CA GLU A 281 16.13 -20.02 -6.99
C GLU A 281 17.16 -19.16 -6.23
N LEU A 282 16.85 -18.81 -4.98
CA LEU A 282 17.73 -18.02 -4.11
C LEU A 282 18.99 -18.79 -3.69
N SER A 283 18.91 -20.10 -3.51
CA SER A 283 20.07 -20.93 -3.20
C SER A 283 21.08 -20.93 -4.34
N ASN A 284 20.61 -21.01 -5.59
CA ASN A 284 21.49 -20.98 -6.76
C ASN A 284 22.27 -19.66 -6.87
N LEU A 285 21.73 -18.55 -6.37
CA LEU A 285 22.45 -17.27 -6.28
C LEU A 285 23.65 -17.32 -5.32
N ARG A 286 23.66 -18.23 -4.35
CA ARG A 286 24.76 -18.36 -3.37
C ARG A 286 25.93 -19.21 -3.86
N VAL A 287 25.79 -19.94 -4.97
CA VAL A 287 26.79 -20.92 -5.44
C VAL A 287 27.81 -20.31 -6.43
N VAL A 288 27.76 -19.01 -6.68
CA VAL A 288 28.80 -18.34 -7.48
C VAL A 288 30.01 -18.05 -6.58
N GLY A 289 31.03 -18.92 -6.69
CA GLY A 289 32.33 -18.79 -6.02
C GLY A 289 33.17 -17.63 -6.51
#